data_AF-A0A2N2FH48-F1
#
_entry.id   AF-A0A2N2FH48-F1
#
_cell.length_a   1.000
_cell.length_b   1.000
_cell.length_c   1.000
_cell.angle_alpha   90.00
_cell.angle_beta   90.00
_cell.angle_gamma   90.00
#
_symmetry.space_group_name_H-M   'P 1'
#
loop_
_entity.id
_entity.type
_entity.pdbx_description
1 polymer ?
#
loop_
_entity_poly.entity_id
_entity_poly.type
_entity_poly.pdbx_seq_one_letter_code
_entity_poly.pdbx_strand_id
1 'polypeptide(L)'
;MISFDPTSPYRKAAIVLAIVLALLGCYVFGRHDGYTKAEALGDAKYAKLEAAQEAANRLASDTARRIVDAEIIRRDELARELAAARTTIAEQGKKITNRRIADASLSVTAVAGRCTFGPGWVGLYNEALGFGVSAGGHPAAAPGAAGEAAGVPATEAGEFQQGGVTPEDVQITHRDNALLCRDIKAKYLKLIKWAEGIPKTVNATEAR
;
A
#
# COMPACT_ATOMS: atom_id res chain seq x y z
N MET A 1 60.83 -64.85 -57.74
CA MET A 1 61.75 -64.44 -56.65
C MET A 1 62.43 -63.15 -57.06
N ILE A 2 61.92 -62.00 -56.58
CA ILE A 2 62.53 -60.69 -56.86
C ILE A 2 63.72 -60.57 -55.91
N SER A 3 64.93 -60.64 -56.46
CA SER A 3 66.17 -60.52 -55.70
C SER A 3 66.30 -59.09 -55.17
N PHE A 4 66.20 -58.93 -53.85
CA PHE A 4 66.24 -57.64 -53.16
C PHE A 4 67.70 -57.31 -52.80
N ASP A 5 68.30 -56.37 -53.53
CA ASP A 5 69.64 -55.86 -53.23
C ASP A 5 69.64 -55.09 -51.89
N PRO A 6 70.47 -55.47 -50.91
CA PRO A 6 70.51 -54.85 -49.58
C PRO A 6 71.13 -53.43 -49.54
N THR A 7 71.68 -52.91 -50.65
CA THR A 7 72.46 -51.64 -50.64
C THR A 7 71.82 -50.46 -51.37
N SER A 8 70.62 -50.61 -51.95
CA SER A 8 69.96 -49.55 -52.72
C SER A 8 69.56 -48.31 -51.88
N PRO A 9 69.94 -47.08 -52.30
CA PRO A 9 69.59 -45.84 -51.59
C PRO A 9 68.06 -45.61 -51.53
N TYR A 10 67.31 -46.10 -52.51
CA TYR A 10 65.86 -46.00 -52.57
C TYR A 10 65.15 -46.80 -51.47
N ARG A 11 65.73 -47.93 -51.05
CA ARG A 11 65.18 -48.75 -49.96
C ARG A 11 65.33 -48.05 -48.60
N LYS A 12 66.46 -47.39 -48.36
CA LYS A 12 66.68 -46.57 -47.14
C LYS A 12 65.71 -45.39 -47.11
N ALA A 13 65.52 -44.70 -48.23
CA ALA A 13 64.55 -43.61 -48.34
C ALA A 13 63.10 -44.07 -48.08
N ALA A 14 62.70 -45.23 -48.62
CA ALA A 14 61.37 -45.81 -48.38
C ALA A 14 61.13 -46.18 -46.90
N ILE A 15 62.15 -46.72 -46.22
CA ILE A 15 62.07 -47.04 -44.79
C ILE A 15 61.92 -45.76 -43.95
N VAL A 16 62.71 -44.72 -44.23
CA VAL A 16 62.60 -43.42 -43.53
C VAL A 16 61.23 -42.79 -43.75
N LEU A 17 60.72 -42.81 -44.99
CA LEU A 17 59.38 -42.30 -45.30
C LEU A 17 58.28 -43.07 -44.54
N ALA A 18 58.37 -44.40 -44.49
CA ALA A 18 57.42 -45.22 -43.74
C ALA A 18 57.44 -44.91 -42.24
N ILE A 19 58.62 -44.69 -41.65
CA ILE A 19 58.76 -44.28 -40.24
C ILE A 19 58.16 -42.90 -40.01
N VAL A 20 58.44 -41.93 -40.88
CA VAL A 20 57.87 -40.57 -40.77
C VAL A 20 56.35 -40.60 -40.86
N LEU A 21 55.79 -41.36 -41.82
CA LEU A 21 54.34 -41.51 -41.95
C LEU A 21 53.72 -42.22 -40.74
N ALA A 22 54.38 -43.23 -40.17
CA ALA A 22 53.92 -43.90 -38.96
C ALA A 22 53.91 -42.95 -37.75
N LEU A 23 54.97 -42.15 -37.57
CA LEU A 23 55.04 -41.14 -36.50
C LEU A 23 53.96 -40.07 -36.67
N LEU A 24 53.71 -39.63 -37.92
CA LEU A 24 52.70 -38.63 -38.23
C LEU A 24 51.28 -39.19 -37.99
N GLY A 25 51.04 -40.46 -38.34
CA GLY A 25 49.80 -41.17 -38.02
C GLY A 25 49.55 -41.28 -36.51
N CYS A 26 50.57 -41.68 -35.73
CA CYS A 26 50.50 -41.71 -34.28
C CYS A 26 50.23 -40.32 -33.67
N TYR A 27 50.87 -39.27 -34.20
CA TYR A 27 50.65 -37.90 -33.76
C TYR A 27 49.22 -37.42 -34.01
N VAL A 28 48.70 -37.62 -35.23
CA VAL A 28 47.34 -37.18 -35.60
C VAL A 28 46.29 -37.95 -34.81
N PHE A 29 46.45 -39.27 -34.67
CA PHE A 29 45.51 -40.12 -33.93
C PHE A 29 45.52 -39.80 -32.44
N GLY A 30 46.70 -39.68 -31.83
CA GLY A 30 46.84 -39.32 -30.42
C GLY A 30 46.34 -37.91 -30.11
N ARG A 31 46.56 -36.96 -31.03
CA ARG A 31 46.00 -35.61 -30.93
C ARG A 31 44.48 -35.66 -30.97
N HIS A 32 43.90 -36.36 -31.94
CA HIS A 32 42.44 -36.45 -32.07
C HIS A 32 41.78 -37.09 -30.84
N ASP A 33 42.28 -38.23 -30.37
CA ASP A 33 41.76 -38.91 -29.17
C ASP A 33 41.97 -38.08 -27.88
N GLY A 34 43.07 -37.35 -27.80
CA GLY A 34 43.33 -36.42 -26.68
C GLY A 34 42.34 -35.25 -26.66
N TYR A 35 42.05 -34.65 -27.82
CA TYR A 35 41.10 -33.53 -27.92
C TYR A 35 39.68 -33.95 -27.58
N THR A 36 39.20 -35.08 -28.11
CA THR A 36 37.83 -35.55 -27.81
C THR A 36 37.64 -35.87 -26.33
N LYS A 37 38.64 -36.46 -25.67
CA LYS A 37 38.62 -36.70 -24.22
C LYS A 37 38.66 -35.41 -23.42
N ALA A 38 39.48 -34.44 -23.84
CA ALA A 38 39.56 -33.14 -23.17
C ALA A 38 38.25 -32.35 -23.30
N GLU A 39 37.63 -32.38 -24.47
CA GLU A 39 36.32 -31.77 -24.75
C GLU A 39 35.23 -32.41 -23.91
N ALA A 40 35.10 -33.75 -23.92
CA ALA A 40 34.12 -34.46 -23.10
C ALA A 40 34.29 -34.21 -21.59
N LEU A 41 35.53 -34.14 -21.10
CA LEU A 41 35.80 -33.80 -19.70
C LEU A 41 35.51 -32.32 -19.39
N GLY A 42 35.75 -31.42 -20.34
CA GLY A 42 35.39 -30.01 -20.26
C GLY A 42 33.88 -29.84 -20.15
N ASP A 43 33.15 -30.40 -21.10
CA ASP A 43 31.69 -30.36 -21.17
C ASP A 43 31.06 -30.94 -19.91
N ALA A 44 31.58 -32.08 -19.42
CA ALA A 44 31.10 -32.68 -18.18
C ALA A 44 31.32 -31.79 -16.94
N LYS A 45 32.41 -31.00 -16.90
CA LYS A 45 32.65 -30.04 -15.82
C LYS A 45 31.75 -28.82 -15.93
N TYR A 46 31.57 -28.29 -17.14
CA TYR A 46 30.67 -27.16 -17.39
C TYR A 46 29.22 -27.52 -17.07
N ALA A 47 28.73 -28.67 -17.52
CA ALA A 47 27.38 -29.15 -17.22
C ALA A 47 27.15 -29.32 -15.70
N LYS A 48 28.16 -29.81 -14.95
CA LYS A 48 28.08 -29.89 -13.49
C LYS A 48 28.01 -28.52 -12.82
N LEU A 49 28.79 -27.56 -13.31
CA LEU A 49 28.80 -26.20 -12.78
C LEU A 49 27.48 -25.49 -13.05
N GLU A 50 26.96 -25.60 -14.27
CA GLU A 50 25.67 -25.04 -14.68
C GLU A 50 24.53 -25.65 -13.85
N ALA A 51 24.50 -26.98 -13.69
CA ALA A 51 23.51 -27.64 -12.85
C ALA A 51 23.58 -27.19 -11.38
N ALA A 52 24.78 -27.02 -10.83
CA ALA A 52 24.97 -26.52 -9.47
C ALA A 52 24.50 -25.06 -9.32
N GLN A 53 24.77 -24.22 -10.32
CA GLN A 53 24.34 -22.83 -10.35
C GLN A 53 22.82 -22.71 -10.49
N GLU A 54 22.20 -23.51 -11.36
CA GLU A 54 20.74 -23.57 -11.47
C GLU A 54 20.10 -24.01 -10.16
N ALA A 55 20.63 -25.05 -9.52
CA ALA A 55 20.11 -25.53 -8.24
C ALA A 55 20.23 -24.45 -7.16
N ALA A 56 21.36 -23.76 -7.07
CA ALA A 56 21.55 -22.65 -6.15
C ALA A 56 20.59 -21.49 -6.43
N ASN A 57 20.39 -21.14 -7.70
CA ASN A 57 19.46 -20.08 -8.12
C ASN A 57 18.00 -20.43 -7.80
N ARG A 58 17.60 -21.69 -8.00
CA ARG A 58 16.26 -22.17 -7.64
C ARG A 58 16.04 -22.10 -6.14
N LEU A 59 16.98 -22.59 -5.33
CA LEU A 59 16.91 -22.49 -3.88
C LEU A 59 16.83 -21.03 -3.40
N ALA A 60 17.67 -20.15 -3.93
CA ALA A 60 17.65 -18.73 -3.59
C ALA A 60 16.30 -18.07 -3.96
N SER A 61 15.76 -18.39 -5.14
CA SER A 61 14.47 -17.88 -5.61
C SER A 61 13.32 -18.38 -4.74
N ASP A 62 13.32 -19.66 -4.37
CA ASP A 62 12.29 -20.25 -3.52
C ASP A 62 12.35 -19.70 -2.10
N THR A 63 13.55 -19.50 -1.53
CA THR A 63 13.71 -18.84 -0.24
C THR A 63 13.23 -17.39 -0.28
N ALA A 64 13.58 -16.64 -1.32
CA ALA A 64 13.13 -15.26 -1.49
C ALA A 64 11.60 -15.18 -1.57
N ARG A 65 10.95 -16.07 -2.34
CA ARG A 65 9.48 -16.16 -2.43
C ARG A 65 8.86 -16.44 -1.06
N ARG A 66 9.37 -17.42 -0.32
CA ARG A 66 8.86 -17.75 1.03
C ARG A 66 8.95 -16.57 2.00
N ILE A 67 10.03 -15.79 1.95
CA ILE A 67 10.19 -14.60 2.79
C ILE A 67 9.15 -13.55 2.42
N VAL A 68 8.94 -13.31 1.12
CA VAL A 68 7.94 -12.36 0.64
C VAL A 68 6.52 -12.81 1.03
N ASP A 69 6.19 -14.08 0.83
CA ASP A 69 4.87 -14.63 1.17
C ASP A 69 4.60 -14.53 2.68
N ALA A 70 5.60 -14.83 3.51
CA ALA A 70 5.47 -14.69 4.96
C ALA A 70 5.26 -13.22 5.39
N GLU A 71 5.94 -12.29 4.74
CA GLU A 71 5.76 -10.85 5.00
C GLU A 71 4.40 -10.35 4.52
N ILE A 72 3.89 -10.82 3.38
CA ILE A 72 2.53 -10.52 2.91
C ILE A 72 1.50 -11.00 3.93
N ILE A 73 1.58 -12.25 4.37
CA ILE A 73 0.67 -12.82 5.37
C ILE A 73 0.70 -11.99 6.65
N ARG A 74 1.90 -11.61 7.13
CA ARG A 74 2.06 -10.78 8.33
C ARG A 74 1.44 -9.39 8.16
N ARG A 75 1.65 -8.75 7.01
CA ARG A 75 1.09 -7.44 6.70
C ARG A 75 -0.43 -7.47 6.61
N ASP A 76 -0.98 -8.51 5.97
CA ASP A 76 -2.42 -8.69 5.87
C ASP A 76 -3.05 -8.90 7.24
N GLU A 77 -2.41 -9.67 8.13
CA GLU A 77 -2.89 -9.83 9.51
C GLU A 77 -2.87 -8.52 10.29
N LEU A 78 -1.76 -7.78 10.24
CA LEU A 78 -1.66 -6.47 10.87
C LEU A 78 -2.69 -5.48 10.31
N ALA A 79 -2.98 -5.51 9.01
CA ALA A 79 -3.99 -4.68 8.39
C ALA A 79 -5.40 -5.05 8.88
N ARG A 80 -5.69 -6.35 9.05
CA ARG A 80 -6.96 -6.83 9.64
C ARG A 80 -7.12 -6.40 11.09
N GLU A 81 -6.09 -6.61 11.91
CA GLU A 81 -6.09 -6.21 13.32
C GLU A 81 -6.30 -4.71 13.46
N LEU A 82 -5.60 -3.90 12.67
CA LEU A 82 -5.73 -2.45 12.68
C LEU A 82 -7.12 -2.00 12.23
N ALA A 83 -7.71 -2.65 11.22
CA ALA A 83 -9.08 -2.37 10.81
C ALA A 83 -10.09 -2.69 11.93
N ALA A 84 -9.97 -3.84 12.58
CA ALA A 84 -10.83 -4.25 13.70
C ALA A 84 -10.65 -3.34 14.94
N ALA A 85 -9.42 -2.90 15.23
CA ALA A 85 -9.16 -1.94 16.29
C ALA A 85 -9.82 -0.59 15.98
N ARG A 86 -9.73 -0.11 14.73
CA ARG A 86 -10.38 1.14 14.30
C ARG A 86 -11.90 1.08 14.42
N THR A 87 -12.54 -0.02 14.01
CA THR A 87 -13.98 -0.18 14.17
C THR A 87 -14.38 -0.19 15.64
N THR A 88 -13.64 -0.92 16.48
CA THR A 88 -13.87 -0.97 17.92
C THR A 88 -13.76 0.42 18.58
N ILE A 89 -12.71 1.17 18.26
CA ILE A 89 -12.53 2.54 18.78
C ILE A 89 -13.66 3.46 18.31
N ALA A 90 -14.08 3.36 17.05
CA ALA A 90 -15.18 4.15 16.52
C ALA A 90 -16.50 3.85 17.24
N GLU A 91 -16.81 2.58 17.49
CA GLU A 91 -18.00 2.16 18.23
C GLU A 91 -17.98 2.61 19.68
N GLN A 92 -16.85 2.45 20.37
CA GLN A 92 -16.66 2.92 21.73
C GLN A 92 -16.79 4.44 21.83
N GLY A 93 -16.16 5.17 20.90
CA GLY A 93 -16.27 6.63 20.79
C GLY A 93 -17.70 7.10 20.57
N LYS A 94 -18.47 6.39 19.72
CA LYS A 94 -19.90 6.66 19.50
C LYS A 94 -20.71 6.47 20.78
N LYS A 95 -20.48 5.37 21.51
CA LYS A 95 -21.16 5.10 22.80
C LYS A 95 -20.88 6.18 23.84
N ILE A 96 -19.62 6.59 24.00
CA ILE A 96 -19.23 7.65 24.94
C ILE A 96 -19.89 8.98 24.55
N THR A 97 -19.84 9.34 23.27
CA THR A 97 -20.43 10.60 22.77
C THR A 97 -21.94 10.63 22.99
N ASN A 98 -22.64 9.54 22.68
CA ASN A 98 -24.09 9.46 22.88
C ASN A 98 -24.45 9.59 24.37
N ARG A 99 -23.68 8.99 25.29
CA ARG A 99 -23.90 9.20 26.73
C ARG A 99 -23.73 10.66 27.15
N ARG A 100 -22.70 11.35 26.63
CA ARG A 100 -22.50 12.80 26.89
C ARG A 100 -23.68 13.63 26.41
N ILE A 101 -24.24 13.29 25.24
CA ILE A 101 -25.42 13.97 24.68
C ILE A 101 -26.66 13.73 25.54
N ALA A 102 -26.92 12.47 25.92
CA ALA A 102 -28.05 12.13 26.77
C ALA A 102 -27.98 12.88 28.12
N ASP A 103 -26.80 12.85 28.77
CA ASP A 103 -26.56 13.56 30.03
C ASP A 103 -26.74 15.07 29.91
N ALA A 104 -26.16 15.69 28.88
CA ALA A 104 -26.34 17.11 28.61
C ALA A 104 -27.80 17.49 28.31
N SER A 105 -28.57 16.60 27.71
CA SER A 105 -29.97 16.82 27.37
C SER A 105 -30.89 16.83 28.59
N LEU A 106 -30.48 16.22 29.71
CA LEU A 106 -31.19 16.33 30.99
C LEU A 106 -31.19 17.76 31.54
N SER A 107 -30.24 18.60 31.13
CA SER A 107 -30.13 20.00 31.56
C SER A 107 -31.04 20.96 30.77
N VAL A 108 -31.83 20.44 29.83
CA VAL A 108 -32.72 21.25 29.00
C VAL A 108 -34.09 21.32 29.65
N THR A 109 -34.54 22.54 29.95
CA THR A 109 -35.85 22.77 30.59
C THR A 109 -36.71 23.69 29.75
N ALA A 110 -37.99 23.32 29.59
CA ALA A 110 -38.99 24.15 28.93
C ALA A 110 -39.87 24.80 30.01
N VAL A 111 -39.80 26.13 30.11
CA VAL A 111 -40.62 26.92 31.05
C VAL A 111 -41.37 27.98 30.26
N ALA A 112 -42.70 28.01 30.40
CA ALA A 112 -43.57 28.99 29.77
C ALA A 112 -43.37 29.15 28.24
N GLY A 113 -43.20 28.03 27.53
CA GLY A 113 -42.97 28.03 26.07
C GLY A 113 -41.56 28.45 25.64
N ARG A 114 -40.64 28.71 26.58
CA ARG A 114 -39.23 28.97 26.31
C ARG A 114 -38.37 27.78 26.71
N CYS A 115 -37.60 27.25 25.76
CA CYS A 115 -36.56 26.25 26.04
C CYS A 115 -35.29 26.94 26.53
N THR A 116 -34.75 26.50 27.65
CA THR A 116 -33.45 26.91 28.18
C THR A 116 -32.50 25.72 28.14
N PHE A 117 -31.31 25.93 27.57
CA PHE A 117 -30.29 24.90 27.38
C PHE A 117 -29.14 25.12 28.36
N GLY A 118 -28.78 24.08 29.10
CA GLY A 118 -27.65 24.14 30.02
C GLY A 118 -26.30 24.30 29.31
N PRO A 119 -25.25 24.73 30.03
CA PRO A 119 -23.92 24.99 29.46
C PRO A 119 -23.28 23.75 28.84
N GLY A 120 -23.58 22.54 29.35
CA GLY A 120 -23.11 21.28 28.76
C GLY A 120 -23.70 21.00 27.38
N TRP A 121 -25.00 21.28 27.21
CA TRP A 121 -25.70 21.12 25.94
C TRP A 121 -25.17 22.14 24.90
N VAL A 122 -25.07 23.41 25.30
CA VAL A 122 -24.51 24.47 24.45
C VAL A 122 -23.05 24.21 24.10
N GLY A 123 -22.27 23.69 25.06
CA GLY A 123 -20.88 23.29 24.84
C GLY A 123 -20.74 22.22 23.75
N LEU A 124 -21.55 21.15 23.81
CA LEU A 124 -21.58 20.11 22.77
C LEU A 124 -22.05 20.66 21.42
N TYR A 125 -22.99 21.61 21.43
CA TYR A 125 -23.51 22.24 20.21
C TYR A 125 -22.41 23.03 19.49
N ASN A 126 -21.62 23.79 20.25
CA ASN A 126 -20.48 24.56 19.75
C ASN A 126 -19.31 23.67 19.33
N GLU A 127 -19.03 22.61 20.11
CA GLU A 127 -18.00 21.61 19.80
C GLU A 127 -18.25 20.96 18.44
N ALA A 128 -19.52 20.65 18.12
CA ALA A 128 -19.90 20.08 16.82
C ALA A 128 -19.54 20.98 15.63
N LEU A 129 -19.64 22.30 15.81
CA LEU A 129 -19.29 23.33 14.82
C LEU A 129 -17.77 23.59 14.75
N GLY A 130 -16.98 23.02 15.66
CA GLY A 130 -15.54 23.23 15.74
C GLY A 130 -15.10 24.40 16.60
N PHE A 131 -16.02 25.00 17.38
CA PHE A 131 -15.67 25.94 18.44
C PHE A 131 -15.23 25.11 19.65
N GLY A 132 -13.92 25.03 19.90
CA GLY A 132 -13.32 24.08 20.84
C GLY A 132 -13.77 24.21 22.31
N VAL A 133 -13.45 23.18 23.09
CA VAL A 133 -13.59 23.17 24.55
C VAL A 133 -12.50 24.07 25.15
N SER A 134 -12.80 25.35 25.38
CA SER A 134 -12.02 26.13 26.33
C SER A 134 -12.28 25.60 27.74
N ALA A 135 -11.36 24.75 28.21
CA ALA A 135 -11.19 24.43 29.62
C ALA A 135 -10.72 25.70 30.34
N GLY A 136 -11.66 26.57 30.71
CA GLY A 136 -11.41 27.83 31.38
C GLY A 136 -12.31 28.93 30.85
N GLY A 137 -13.35 29.25 31.62
CA GLY A 137 -14.18 30.45 31.47
C GLY A 137 -14.67 30.76 30.06
N HIS A 138 -15.78 30.17 29.63
CA HIS A 138 -16.49 30.74 28.49
C HIS A 138 -17.14 32.05 28.92
N PRO A 139 -16.99 33.15 28.15
CA PRO A 139 -17.89 34.28 28.29
C PRO A 139 -19.31 33.76 28.01
N ALA A 140 -20.27 34.19 28.83
CA ALA A 140 -21.68 33.91 28.60
C ALA A 140 -21.99 34.13 27.11
N ALA A 141 -22.72 33.20 26.49
CA ALA A 141 -23.21 33.38 25.13
C ALA A 141 -23.88 34.76 25.08
N ALA A 142 -23.29 35.68 24.31
CA ALA A 142 -23.90 36.97 24.11
C ALA A 142 -25.30 36.72 23.54
N PRO A 143 -26.35 37.38 24.06
CA PRO A 143 -27.67 37.26 23.46
C PRO A 143 -27.50 37.57 21.98
N GLY A 144 -27.82 36.60 21.12
CA GLY A 144 -27.87 36.83 19.69
C GLY A 144 -28.74 38.05 19.47
N ALA A 145 -28.31 38.96 18.58
CA ALA A 145 -29.15 40.06 18.14
C ALA A 145 -30.55 39.49 17.86
N ALA A 146 -31.58 40.18 18.35
CA ALA A 146 -32.96 39.84 18.01
C ALA A 146 -33.06 39.87 16.50
N GLY A 147 -32.85 38.72 15.87
CA GLY A 147 -33.09 38.54 14.46
C GLY A 147 -34.57 38.77 14.33
N GLU A 148 -34.91 39.88 13.68
CA GLU A 148 -36.26 40.11 13.20
C GLU A 148 -36.65 38.82 12.48
N ALA A 149 -37.58 38.09 13.08
CA ALA A 149 -38.20 36.95 12.43
C ALA A 149 -38.97 37.55 11.25
N ALA A 150 -38.27 37.76 10.14
CA ALA A 150 -38.86 38.13 8.87
C ALA A 150 -39.97 37.12 8.66
N GLY A 151 -41.21 37.62 8.65
CA GLY A 151 -42.43 36.83 8.75
C GLY A 151 -42.33 35.60 7.86
N VAL A 152 -42.01 34.47 8.49
CA VAL A 152 -42.16 33.17 7.87
C VAL A 152 -43.64 33.09 7.57
N PRO A 153 -44.05 32.94 6.29
CA PRO A 153 -45.45 32.82 5.99
C PRO A 153 -46.02 31.74 6.89
N ALA A 154 -47.13 32.04 7.56
CA ALA A 154 -47.91 31.05 8.27
C ALA A 154 -48.48 30.08 7.23
N THR A 155 -47.64 29.23 6.64
CA THR A 155 -48.01 27.83 6.45
C THR A 155 -48.61 27.44 7.78
N GLU A 156 -49.90 27.08 7.79
CA GLU A 156 -50.53 26.38 8.91
C GLU A 156 -49.43 25.54 9.50
N ALA A 157 -48.97 25.96 10.69
CA ALA A 157 -47.80 25.35 11.28
C ALA A 157 -48.22 23.91 11.38
N GLY A 158 -47.67 23.07 10.50
CA GLY A 158 -47.64 21.67 10.74
C GLY A 158 -46.96 21.64 12.09
N GLU A 159 -47.77 21.52 13.15
CA GLU A 159 -47.38 20.76 14.31
C GLU A 159 -46.54 19.66 13.70
N PHE A 160 -45.25 19.62 14.08
CA PHE A 160 -44.46 18.43 13.84
C PHE A 160 -45.43 17.29 14.14
N GLN A 161 -45.78 16.48 13.13
CA GLN A 161 -46.91 15.53 13.21
C GLN A 161 -46.73 14.48 14.31
N GLN A 162 -45.69 14.62 15.12
CA GLN A 162 -45.40 13.95 16.36
C GLN A 162 -44.73 14.98 17.29
N GLY A 163 -45.41 15.41 18.34
CA GLY A 163 -44.72 15.97 19.52
C GLY A 163 -43.84 14.89 20.13
N GLY A 164 -42.57 14.86 19.72
CA GLY A 164 -41.65 13.78 20.11
C GLY A 164 -40.17 14.06 19.87
N VAL A 165 -39.81 15.23 19.34
CA VAL A 165 -38.40 15.62 19.17
C VAL A 165 -37.84 16.03 20.52
N THR A 166 -36.88 15.27 21.01
CA THR A 166 -36.20 15.56 22.28
C THR A 166 -34.99 16.47 22.07
N PRO A 167 -34.48 17.13 23.13
CA PRO A 167 -33.22 17.87 23.04
C PRO A 167 -32.02 17.01 22.64
N GLU A 168 -32.08 15.70 22.90
CA GLU A 168 -31.08 14.72 22.44
C GLU A 168 -31.15 14.53 20.92
N ASP A 169 -32.35 14.41 20.35
CA ASP A 169 -32.55 14.27 18.90
C ASP A 169 -32.02 15.48 18.13
N VAL A 170 -32.26 16.69 18.66
CA VAL A 170 -31.70 17.94 18.12
C VAL A 170 -30.18 17.90 18.13
N GLN A 171 -29.58 17.47 19.23
CA GLN A 171 -28.13 17.43 19.39
C GLN A 171 -27.47 16.39 18.47
N ILE A 172 -28.07 15.22 18.33
CA ILE A 172 -27.62 14.16 17.41
C ILE A 172 -27.67 14.66 15.97
N THR A 173 -28.80 15.23 15.56
CA THR A 173 -29.01 15.74 14.20
C THR A 173 -28.04 16.87 13.88
N HIS A 174 -27.85 17.82 14.81
CA HIS A 174 -26.90 18.92 14.66
C HIS A 174 -25.46 18.43 14.50
N ARG A 175 -25.04 17.48 15.35
CA ARG A 175 -23.71 16.86 15.26
C ARG A 175 -23.49 16.21 13.91
N ASP A 176 -24.44 15.39 13.46
CA ASP A 176 -24.32 14.63 12.21
C ASP A 176 -24.30 15.55 10.99
N ASN A 177 -25.13 16.61 10.99
CA ASN A 177 -25.07 17.67 9.97
C ASN A 177 -23.72 18.41 9.99
N ALA A 178 -23.19 18.76 11.16
CA ALA A 178 -21.89 19.43 11.25
C ALA A 178 -20.73 18.54 10.78
N LEU A 179 -20.81 17.22 10.98
CA LEU A 179 -19.86 16.25 10.42
C LEU A 179 -19.98 16.18 8.90
N LEU A 180 -21.20 16.11 8.36
CA LEU A 180 -21.44 16.10 6.92
C LEU A 180 -20.89 17.36 6.24
N CYS A 181 -21.16 18.54 6.80
CA CYS A 181 -20.63 19.80 6.28
C CYS A 181 -19.09 19.83 6.25
N ARG A 182 -18.43 19.29 7.29
CA ARG A 182 -16.98 19.18 7.33
C ARG A 182 -16.42 18.19 6.31
N ASP A 183 -17.05 17.04 6.14
CA ASP A 183 -16.67 16.05 5.13
C ASP A 183 -16.83 16.59 3.71
N ILE A 184 -17.96 17.23 3.42
CA ILE A 184 -18.22 17.92 2.15
C ILE A 184 -17.16 18.99 1.89
N LYS A 185 -16.85 19.84 2.88
CA LYS A 185 -15.77 20.84 2.78
C LYS A 185 -14.42 20.19 2.48
N ALA A 186 -14.07 19.10 3.16
CA ALA A 186 -12.81 18.39 2.94
C ALA A 186 -12.74 17.80 1.52
N LYS A 187 -13.84 17.23 1.01
CA LYS A 187 -13.95 16.71 -0.35
C LYS A 187 -13.81 17.83 -1.40
N TYR A 188 -14.50 18.95 -1.22
CA TYR A 188 -14.35 20.11 -2.11
C TYR A 188 -12.93 20.67 -2.09
N LEU A 189 -12.30 20.79 -0.92
CA LEU A 189 -10.90 21.24 -0.83
C LEU A 189 -9.94 20.29 -1.54
N LYS A 190 -10.16 18.97 -1.48
CA LYS A 190 -9.38 17.99 -2.25
C LYS A 190 -9.60 18.18 -3.75
N LEU A 191 -10.83 18.42 -4.18
CA LEU A 191 -11.17 18.65 -5.59
C LEU A 191 -10.53 19.94 -6.11
N ILE A 192 -10.58 21.02 -5.32
CA ILE A 192 -9.92 22.30 -5.65
C ILE A 192 -8.42 22.08 -5.79
N LYS A 193 -7.76 21.42 -4.83
CA LYS A 193 -6.32 21.10 -4.91
C LYS A 193 -5.95 20.27 -6.13
N TRP A 194 -6.80 19.31 -6.50
CA TRP A 194 -6.61 18.52 -7.71
C TRP A 194 -6.75 19.39 -8.98
N ALA A 195 -7.75 20.28 -9.01
CA ALA A 195 -8.00 21.19 -10.13
C ALA A 195 -6.94 22.31 -10.26
N GLU A 196 -6.37 22.78 -9.15
CA GLU A 196 -5.30 23.78 -9.09
C GLU A 196 -3.92 23.23 -9.52
N GLY A 197 -3.82 21.91 -9.75
CA GLY A 197 -2.64 21.23 -10.29
C GLY A 197 -1.77 20.62 -9.19
N ILE A 198 -1.46 19.31 -9.21
CA ILE A 198 -0.51 18.68 -10.14
C ILE A 198 0.43 19.74 -10.74
N PRO A 199 1.71 19.80 -10.34
CA PRO A 199 2.61 20.87 -10.74
C PRO A 199 2.67 20.99 -12.27
N LYS A 200 2.38 22.18 -12.81
CA LYS A 200 2.82 22.59 -14.15
C LYS A 200 4.34 22.79 -14.13
N THR A 201 5.12 21.72 -14.05
CA THR A 201 6.55 21.74 -14.38
C THR A 201 6.98 20.36 -14.88
N VAL A 202 6.57 20.00 -16.10
CA VAL A 202 7.51 19.29 -16.98
C VAL A 202 8.50 20.35 -17.44
N ASN A 203 9.56 20.56 -16.64
CA ASN A 203 10.72 21.27 -17.16
C ASN A 203 11.39 20.31 -18.14
N ALA A 204 11.28 20.65 -19.41
CA ALA A 204 11.97 20.02 -20.52
C ALA A 204 13.50 20.28 -20.41
N THR A 205 14.16 19.61 -19.47
CA THR A 205 15.62 19.67 -19.33
C THR A 205 16.25 18.36 -18.82
N GLU A 206 15.66 17.22 -19.14
CA GLU A 206 16.34 15.91 -19.00
C GLU A 206 16.26 15.09 -20.31
N ALA A 207 16.47 15.79 -21.43
CA ALA A 207 16.87 15.17 -22.69
C ALA A 207 18.20 15.80 -23.11
N ARG A 208 19.28 15.41 -22.43
CA ARG A 208 20.65 15.48 -22.96
C ARG A 208 21.57 14.52 -22.24
#